data_AF-A0A1Y1KUG2-F1
#
_entry.id   AF-A0A1Y1KUG2-F1
#
_cell.length_a   1.000
_cell.length_b   1.000
_cell.length_c   1.000
_cell.angle_alpha   90.00
_cell.angle_beta   90.00
_cell.angle_gamma   90.00
#
_symmetry.space_group_name_H-M   'P 1'
#
loop_
_entity.id
_entity.type
_entity.pdbx_description
1 polymer ?
#
loop_
_entity_poly.entity_id
_entity_poly.type
_entity_poly.pdbx_seq_one_letter_code
_entity_poly.pdbx_strand_id
1 'polypeptide(L)'
;MNENSLDTLLSKIGEFGRYQIRVITLLLLVIAFSYVASISWLFETKNLNYRCSIPECDEDVLDLKPAWWTNAIPSISNEPAKCSRFKSIGNINGTNCSSIDFDKNILLACDEYIYETSERSILQDFNLHCDENLWKLTTVGTLNSIGSLIGLPLIGILSDKCVIKFLF
;
A
#
# COMPACT_ATOMS: atom_id res chain seq x y z
N MET A 1 -26.42 -39.65 -2.56
CA MET A 1 -24.99 -39.27 -2.61
C MET A 1 -24.41 -39.74 -1.28
N ASN A 2 -23.71 -40.88 -1.28
CA ASN A 2 -23.52 -41.71 -0.09
C ASN A 2 -22.42 -41.16 0.82
N GLU A 3 -22.78 -40.63 1.99
CA GLU A 3 -21.85 -40.26 3.07
C GLU A 3 -20.92 -41.44 3.46
N ASN A 4 -21.45 -42.67 3.40
CA ASN A 4 -20.67 -43.90 3.63
C ASN A 4 -19.46 -44.05 2.70
N SER A 5 -19.48 -43.50 1.48
CA SER A 5 -18.35 -43.64 0.55
C SER A 5 -17.17 -42.73 0.89
N LEU A 6 -17.44 -41.55 1.44
CA LEU A 6 -16.41 -40.59 1.86
C LEU A 6 -15.74 -41.08 3.14
N ASP A 7 -16.52 -41.51 4.13
CA ASP A 7 -15.99 -42.03 5.40
C ASP A 7 -15.19 -43.33 5.20
N THR A 8 -15.60 -44.20 4.27
CA THR A 8 -14.83 -45.42 3.94
C THR A 8 -13.54 -45.09 3.19
N LEU A 9 -13.51 -44.01 2.40
CA LEU A 9 -12.29 -43.51 1.75
C LEU A 9 -11.32 -42.89 2.78
N LEU A 10 -11.85 -42.09 3.70
CA LEU A 10 -11.09 -41.47 4.78
C LEU A 10 -10.52 -42.53 5.74
N SER A 11 -11.28 -43.59 6.05
CA SER A 11 -10.77 -44.70 6.87
C SER A 11 -9.68 -45.52 6.17
N LYS A 12 -9.66 -45.55 4.82
CA LYS A 12 -8.64 -46.23 4.00
C LYS A 12 -7.36 -45.44 3.83
N ILE A 13 -7.41 -44.11 3.99
CA ILE A 13 -6.26 -43.21 3.89
C ILE A 13 -5.34 -43.30 5.12
N GLY A 14 -5.80 -43.92 6.21
CA GLY A 14 -5.03 -44.16 7.43
C GLY A 14 -4.90 -42.92 8.31
N GLU A 15 -4.63 -43.14 9.61
CA GLU A 15 -4.40 -42.06 10.57
C GLU A 15 -3.24 -41.16 10.13
N PHE A 16 -3.38 -39.85 10.36
CA PHE A 16 -2.40 -38.83 9.98
C PHE A 16 -1.00 -39.18 10.48
N GLY A 17 -0.15 -39.71 9.59
CA GLY A 17 1.19 -40.16 9.95
C GLY A 17 2.17 -39.00 10.12
N ARG A 18 3.26 -39.22 10.88
CA ARG A 18 4.36 -38.23 11.04
C ARG A 18 4.92 -37.74 9.70
N TYR A 19 4.89 -38.58 8.67
CA TYR A 19 5.29 -38.23 7.31
C TYR A 19 4.34 -37.22 6.65
N GLN A 20 3.02 -37.47 6.73
CA GLN A 20 2.01 -36.56 6.16
C GLN A 20 2.06 -35.19 6.83
N ILE A 21 2.25 -35.14 8.16
CA ILE A 21 2.45 -33.87 8.89
C ILE A 21 3.68 -33.14 8.35
N ARG A 22 4.83 -33.81 8.20
CA ARG A 22 6.04 -33.18 7.65
C ARG A 22 5.83 -32.62 6.24
N VAL A 23 5.19 -33.40 5.35
CA VAL A 23 4.92 -32.97 3.98
C VAL A 23 3.96 -31.78 3.94
N ILE A 24 2.89 -31.82 4.73
CA ILE A 24 1.93 -30.71 4.81
C ILE A 24 2.59 -29.45 5.37
N THR A 25 3.40 -29.57 6.43
CA THR A 25 4.14 -28.42 6.96
C THR A 25 5.08 -27.81 5.92
N LEU A 26 5.79 -28.63 5.15
CA LEU A 26 6.66 -28.15 4.07
C LEU A 26 5.86 -27.48 2.95
N LEU A 27 4.70 -28.04 2.56
CA LEU A 27 3.81 -27.42 1.58
C LEU A 27 3.27 -26.07 2.05
N LEU A 28 2.81 -25.98 3.30
CA LEU A 28 2.34 -24.73 3.89
C LEU A 28 3.45 -23.67 3.95
N LEU A 29 4.67 -24.07 4.26
CA LEU A 29 5.84 -23.18 4.26
C LEU A 29 6.06 -22.58 2.86
N VAL A 30 6.07 -23.42 1.83
CA VAL A 30 6.26 -22.98 0.42
C VAL A 30 5.14 -22.03 -0.01
N ILE A 31 3.89 -22.34 0.36
CA ILE A 31 2.73 -21.48 0.06
C ILE A 31 2.85 -20.15 0.81
N ALA A 32 3.25 -20.15 2.07
CA ALA A 32 3.40 -18.94 2.88
C ALA A 32 4.42 -17.98 2.26
N PHE A 33 5.61 -18.46 1.87
CA PHE A 33 6.61 -17.62 1.20
C PHE A 33 6.11 -17.05 -0.14
N SER A 34 5.40 -17.86 -0.93
CA SER A 34 4.82 -17.43 -2.21
C SER A 34 3.76 -16.34 -2.01
N TYR A 35 2.95 -16.47 -0.95
CA TYR A 35 1.92 -15.51 -0.62
C TYR A 35 2.52 -14.18 -0.13
N VAL A 36 3.53 -14.22 0.74
CA VAL A 36 4.24 -13.03 1.22
C VAL A 36 4.75 -12.20 0.04
N ALA A 37 5.42 -12.82 -0.93
CA ALA A 37 5.90 -12.12 -2.13
C ALA A 37 4.75 -11.50 -2.96
N SER A 38 3.61 -12.19 -3.03
CA SER A 38 2.44 -11.73 -3.79
C SER A 38 1.71 -10.55 -3.14
N ILE A 39 1.87 -10.34 -1.84
CA ILE A 39 1.24 -9.23 -1.10
C ILE A 39 2.19 -8.07 -0.81
N SER A 40 3.50 -8.22 -1.02
CA SER A 40 4.51 -7.19 -0.73
C SER A 40 4.18 -5.84 -1.38
N TRP A 41 3.63 -5.84 -2.60
CA TRP A 41 3.25 -4.61 -3.31
C TRP A 41 2.24 -3.76 -2.54
N LEU A 42 1.36 -4.37 -1.72
CA LEU A 42 0.37 -3.64 -0.92
C LEU A 42 1.02 -2.69 0.09
N PHE A 43 2.19 -3.08 0.61
CA PHE A 43 2.94 -2.25 1.54
C PHE A 43 3.62 -1.09 0.81
N GLU A 44 4.15 -1.34 -0.38
CA GLU A 44 4.83 -0.32 -1.20
C GLU A 44 3.88 0.73 -1.78
N THR A 45 2.65 0.32 -2.14
CA THR A 45 1.62 1.21 -2.69
C THR A 45 0.67 1.77 -1.63
N LYS A 46 1.03 1.67 -0.35
CA LYS A 46 0.19 2.20 0.74
C LYS A 46 0.01 3.71 0.58
N ASN A 47 -1.23 4.17 0.62
CA ASN A 47 -1.52 5.60 0.66
C ASN A 47 -1.18 6.12 2.06
N LEU A 48 -0.04 6.80 2.19
CA LEU A 48 0.40 7.39 3.44
C LEU A 48 -0.49 8.58 3.82
N ASN A 49 -0.54 8.86 5.12
CA ASN A 49 -1.05 10.14 5.60
C ASN A 49 0.06 11.17 5.42
N TYR A 50 -0.25 12.21 4.67
CA TYR A 50 0.63 13.33 4.41
C TYR A 50 -0.18 14.61 4.39
N ARG A 51 0.51 15.73 4.63
CA ARG A 51 -0.01 17.08 4.45
C ARG A 51 0.92 17.88 3.56
N CYS A 52 0.47 19.04 3.12
CA CYS A 52 1.31 19.99 2.43
C CYS A 52 2.40 20.57 3.35
N SER A 53 3.59 20.72 2.80
CA SER A 53 4.68 21.51 3.39
C SER A 53 4.36 22.99 3.29
N ILE A 54 4.52 23.70 4.40
CA ILE A 54 4.37 25.14 4.55
C ILE A 54 5.73 25.67 5.00
N PRO A 55 6.64 26.00 4.06
CA PRO A 55 8.01 26.41 4.38
C PRO A 55 8.08 27.65 5.29
N GLU A 56 7.01 28.44 5.32
CA GLU A 56 6.86 29.60 6.18
C GLU A 56 6.71 29.26 7.68
N CYS A 57 6.29 28.04 8.00
CA CYS A 57 5.83 27.63 9.33
C CYS A 57 6.49 26.35 9.85
N ASP A 58 6.90 25.47 8.94
CA ASP A 58 7.43 24.17 9.28
C ASP A 58 8.82 24.30 9.91
N GLU A 59 8.95 23.78 11.14
CA GLU A 59 10.21 23.68 11.88
C GLU A 59 10.96 22.38 11.52
N ASP A 60 12.15 22.19 12.10
CA ASP A 60 12.95 20.96 11.91
C ASP A 60 12.21 19.69 12.37
N VAL A 61 11.25 19.82 13.28
CA VAL A 61 10.39 18.71 13.73
C VAL A 61 9.04 18.81 13.02
N LEU A 62 8.85 17.88 12.08
CA LEU A 62 7.71 17.87 11.18
C LEU A 62 6.55 17.06 11.77
N ASP A 63 5.61 17.75 12.42
CA ASP A 63 4.36 17.13 12.88
C ASP A 63 3.28 17.16 11.78
N LEU A 64 2.43 16.12 11.73
CA LEU A 64 1.33 16.08 10.76
C LEU A 64 0.21 17.08 11.10
N LYS A 65 0.00 17.38 12.39
CA LYS A 65 -1.08 18.27 12.86
C LYS A 65 -0.56 19.28 13.90
N PRO A 66 0.35 20.21 13.53
CA PRO A 66 0.83 21.26 14.43
C PRO A 66 -0.29 22.24 14.76
N ALA A 67 -0.27 22.91 15.92
CA ALA A 67 -1.40 23.75 16.38
C ALA A 67 -1.89 24.82 15.36
N TRP A 68 -1.02 25.26 14.44
CA TRP A 68 -1.31 26.24 13.39
C TRP A 68 -1.87 25.65 12.08
N TRP A 69 -1.95 24.32 11.91
CA TRP A 69 -2.28 23.70 10.62
C TRP A 69 -3.62 24.18 10.04
N THR A 70 -4.60 24.46 10.91
CA THR A 70 -5.95 24.94 10.54
C THR A 70 -5.94 26.35 9.93
N ASN A 71 -4.86 27.10 10.11
CA ASN A 71 -4.68 28.44 9.55
C ASN A 71 -4.17 28.39 8.11
N ALA A 72 -3.25 27.47 7.83
CA ALA A 72 -2.52 27.38 6.56
C ALA A 72 -3.11 26.36 5.57
N ILE A 73 -3.83 25.34 6.07
CA ILE A 73 -4.38 24.24 5.27
C ILE A 73 -5.89 24.15 5.50
N PRO A 74 -6.71 24.02 4.43
CA PRO A 74 -8.14 23.81 4.58
C PRO A 74 -8.44 22.47 5.29
N SER A 75 -9.47 22.48 6.14
CA SER A 75 -9.93 21.28 6.84
C SER A 75 -10.99 20.56 6.00
N ILE A 76 -10.72 19.30 5.65
CA ILE A 76 -11.66 18.39 4.98
C ILE A 76 -11.95 17.27 5.97
N SER A 77 -13.20 17.12 6.40
CA SER A 77 -13.61 16.08 7.36
C SER A 77 -12.80 16.07 8.66
N ASN A 78 -12.46 17.26 9.19
CA ASN A 78 -11.65 17.44 10.41
C ASN A 78 -10.17 17.01 10.27
N GLU A 79 -9.68 16.88 9.04
CA GLU A 79 -8.30 16.55 8.71
C GLU A 79 -7.69 17.60 7.75
N PRO A 80 -6.36 17.81 7.78
CA PRO A 80 -5.72 18.69 6.80
C PRO A 80 -5.95 18.16 5.39
N ALA A 81 -6.37 19.03 4.48
CA ALA A 81 -6.42 18.72 3.07
C ALA A 81 -5.03 18.28 2.57
N LYS A 82 -4.99 17.20 1.82
CA LYS A 82 -3.74 16.60 1.34
C LYS A 82 -3.08 17.38 0.20
N CYS A 83 -3.84 18.20 -0.52
CA CYS A 83 -3.49 18.66 -1.87
C CYS A 83 -3.59 20.16 -2.10
N SER A 84 -4.10 20.88 -1.11
CA SER A 84 -4.34 22.32 -1.23
C SER A 84 -3.84 23.01 0.02
N ARG A 85 -3.25 24.19 -0.17
CA ARG A 85 -2.86 25.11 0.90
C ARG A 85 -3.36 26.52 0.63
N PHE A 86 -3.49 27.32 1.68
CA PHE A 86 -3.80 28.74 1.53
C PHE A 86 -2.56 29.53 1.11
N LYS A 87 -2.76 30.61 0.37
CA LYS A 87 -1.67 31.49 -0.06
C LYS A 87 -1.16 32.32 1.11
N SER A 88 0.15 32.32 1.35
CA SER A 88 0.79 33.25 2.29
C SER A 88 0.76 34.69 1.75
N ILE A 89 0.36 35.66 2.58
CA ILE A 89 0.28 37.10 2.23
C ILE A 89 1.46 37.89 2.83
N GLY A 90 2.18 37.33 3.81
CA GLY A 90 3.19 38.04 4.60
C GLY A 90 4.61 37.49 4.48
N ASN A 91 5.59 38.27 4.96
CA ASN A 91 6.95 37.78 5.19
C ASN A 91 6.98 37.05 6.55
N ILE A 92 6.49 35.81 6.54
CA ILE A 92 6.38 34.96 7.73
C ILE A 92 7.79 34.45 8.05
N ASN A 93 8.42 35.05 9.06
CA ASN A 93 9.69 34.59 9.62
C ASN A 93 9.44 34.21 11.09
N GLY A 94 8.91 33.02 11.35
CA GLY A 94 8.84 32.50 12.70
C GLY A 94 7.77 31.44 12.96
N THR A 95 7.95 30.77 14.09
CA THR A 95 7.17 29.63 14.62
C THR A 95 5.69 29.93 14.92
N ASN A 96 5.26 31.19 14.81
CA ASN A 96 3.91 31.63 15.11
C ASN A 96 3.10 31.84 13.83
N CYS A 97 2.60 30.75 13.26
CA CYS A 97 1.74 30.80 12.08
C CYS A 97 0.29 31.14 12.43
N SER A 98 -0.05 32.40 12.28
CA SER A 98 -1.37 32.94 12.59
C SER A 98 -2.27 32.94 11.36
N SER A 99 -3.58 32.96 11.61
CA SER A 99 -4.58 33.02 10.54
C SER A 99 -4.53 34.30 9.69
N ILE A 100 -3.92 35.37 10.19
CA ILE A 100 -3.78 36.65 9.48
C ILE A 100 -2.78 36.57 8.34
N ASP A 101 -1.86 35.60 8.39
CA ASP A 101 -0.75 35.48 7.46
C ASP A 101 -1.15 34.73 6.17
N PHE A 102 -2.35 34.16 6.13
CA PHE A 102 -2.86 33.33 5.04
C PHE A 102 -4.15 33.88 4.44
N ASP A 103 -4.21 33.96 3.11
CA ASP A 103 -5.42 34.26 2.38
C ASP A 103 -6.29 33.00 2.24
N LYS A 104 -7.39 32.96 3.00
CA LYS A 104 -8.34 31.83 2.93
C LYS A 104 -9.16 31.81 1.63
N ASN A 105 -9.14 32.87 0.84
CA ASN A 105 -9.86 32.93 -0.43
C ASN A 105 -9.08 32.33 -1.60
N ILE A 106 -7.75 32.15 -1.44
CA ILE A 106 -6.87 31.68 -2.51
C ILE A 106 -6.30 30.33 -2.10
N LEU A 107 -6.70 29.29 -2.85
CA LEU A 107 -6.18 27.93 -2.72
C LEU A 107 -5.09 27.71 -3.78
N LEU A 108 -3.95 27.20 -3.32
CA LEU A 108 -2.82 26.81 -4.16
C LEU A 108 -2.58 25.30 -4.06
N ALA A 109 -2.08 24.72 -5.14
CA ALA A 109 -1.54 23.36 -5.13
C ALA A 109 -0.27 23.30 -4.28
N CYS A 110 0.02 22.13 -3.73
CA CYS A 110 1.20 21.90 -2.92
C CYS A 110 2.31 21.29 -3.76
N ASP A 111 3.52 21.83 -3.62
CA ASP A 111 4.71 21.34 -4.33
C ASP A 111 5.49 20.32 -3.49
N GLU A 112 5.45 20.49 -2.16
CA GLU A 112 6.16 19.66 -1.19
C GLU A 112 5.20 19.11 -0.13
N TYR A 113 5.55 17.96 0.44
CA TYR A 113 4.71 17.21 1.35
C TYR A 113 5.49 16.68 2.56
N ILE A 114 4.78 16.64 3.70
CA ILE A 114 5.27 16.10 4.97
C ILE A 114 4.49 14.84 5.30
N TYR A 115 5.20 13.79 5.66
CA TYR A 115 4.65 12.46 5.92
C TYR A 115 4.62 12.16 7.42
N GLU A 116 3.61 11.40 7.86
CA GLU A 116 3.46 10.96 9.25
C GLU A 116 4.56 9.96 9.68
N THR A 117 5.06 9.17 8.73
CA THR A 117 6.03 8.09 9.00
C THR A 117 7.27 8.29 8.14
N SER A 118 8.43 7.88 8.67
CA SER A 118 9.71 7.86 7.94
C SER A 118 9.84 6.70 6.94
N GLU A 119 8.80 5.87 6.81
CA GLU A 119 8.73 4.78 5.84
C GLU A 119 8.63 5.35 4.41
N ARG A 120 9.51 4.88 3.53
CA ARG A 120 9.45 5.23 2.11
C ARG A 120 8.43 4.35 1.40
N SER A 121 7.60 5.00 0.59
CA SER A 121 6.61 4.34 -0.28
C SER A 121 6.78 4.80 -1.72
N ILE A 122 6.23 4.04 -2.67
CA ILE A 122 6.21 4.42 -4.09
C ILE A 122 5.53 5.78 -4.28
N LEU A 123 4.56 6.12 -3.42
CA LEU A 123 3.92 7.43 -3.42
C LEU A 123 4.94 8.56 -3.24
N GLN A 124 5.82 8.41 -2.24
CA GLN A 124 6.84 9.39 -1.90
C GLN A 124 7.94 9.45 -2.97
N ASP A 125 8.43 8.31 -3.44
CA ASP A 125 9.56 8.26 -4.38
C ASP A 125 9.20 8.81 -5.77
N PHE A 126 7.94 8.66 -6.20
CA PHE A 126 7.47 9.12 -7.50
C PHE A 126 6.60 10.40 -7.46
N ASN A 127 6.49 11.05 -6.29
CA ASN A 127 5.67 12.23 -6.07
C ASN A 127 4.22 12.08 -6.58
N LEU A 128 3.60 10.93 -6.27
CA LEU A 128 2.28 10.54 -6.75
C LEU A 128 1.18 10.95 -5.76
N HIS A 129 1.09 12.25 -5.52
CA HIS A 129 0.13 12.83 -4.58
C HIS A 129 -1.17 13.21 -5.30
N CYS A 130 -2.25 13.30 -4.53
CA CYS A 130 -3.55 13.79 -4.96
C CYS A 130 -4.32 12.90 -5.95
N ASP A 131 -5.64 13.09 -6.00
CA ASP A 131 -6.56 12.25 -6.77
C ASP A 131 -6.20 12.13 -8.25
N GLU A 132 -5.59 13.17 -8.83
CA GLU A 132 -5.16 13.18 -10.22
C GLU A 132 -4.05 12.17 -10.54
N ASN A 133 -3.20 11.82 -9.57
CA ASN A 133 -2.10 10.87 -9.76
C ASN A 133 -2.29 9.56 -8.99
N LEU A 134 -3.20 9.50 -8.02
CA LEU A 134 -3.43 8.33 -7.18
C LEU A 134 -3.80 7.07 -7.99
N TRP A 135 -4.44 7.21 -9.15
CA TRP A 135 -4.76 6.08 -10.03
C TRP A 135 -3.53 5.29 -10.51
N LYS A 136 -2.35 5.94 -10.57
CA LYS A 136 -1.08 5.29 -10.93
C LYS A 136 -0.67 4.25 -9.88
N LEU A 137 -0.94 4.51 -8.60
CA LEU A 137 -0.68 3.51 -7.54
C LEU A 137 -1.60 2.30 -7.67
N THR A 138 -2.89 2.52 -7.90
CA THR A 138 -3.85 1.41 -8.07
C THR A 138 -3.50 0.54 -9.28
N THR A 139 -2.89 1.14 -10.32
CA THR A 139 -2.47 0.43 -11.53
C THR A 139 -1.46 -0.68 -11.21
N VAL A 140 -0.54 -0.47 -10.25
CA VAL A 140 0.42 -1.51 -9.82
C VAL A 140 -0.30 -2.78 -9.35
N GLY A 141 -1.34 -2.61 -8.52
CA GLY A 141 -2.19 -3.72 -8.08
C GLY A 141 -2.89 -4.43 -9.24
N THR A 142 -3.43 -3.66 -10.20
CA THR A 142 -4.06 -4.26 -11.39
C THR A 142 -3.09 -5.07 -12.24
N LEU A 143 -1.86 -4.58 -12.42
CA LEU A 143 -0.81 -5.28 -13.16
C LEU A 143 -0.40 -6.58 -12.44
N ASN A 144 -0.28 -6.55 -11.11
CA ASN A 144 -0.01 -7.75 -10.33
C ASN A 144 -1.12 -8.82 -10.49
N SER A 145 -2.39 -8.41 -10.45
CA SER A 145 -3.52 -9.32 -10.66
C SER A 145 -3.56 -9.88 -12.09
N ILE A 146 -3.38 -9.04 -13.11
CA ILE A 146 -3.34 -9.49 -14.52
C ILE A 146 -2.17 -10.43 -14.76
N GLY A 147 -0.99 -10.10 -14.23
CA GLY A 147 0.20 -10.93 -14.31
C GLY A 147 -0.03 -12.31 -13.71
N SER A 148 -0.72 -12.37 -12.55
CA SER A 148 -1.09 -13.65 -11.92
C SER A 148 -2.11 -14.43 -12.75
N LEU A 149 -3.12 -13.76 -13.32
CA LEU A 149 -4.15 -14.39 -14.17
C LEU A 149 -3.54 -15.06 -15.41
N ILE A 150 -2.52 -14.44 -16.01
CA ILE A 150 -1.87 -14.97 -17.22
C ILE A 150 -0.72 -15.94 -16.84
N GLY A 151 0.02 -15.62 -15.79
CA GLY A 151 1.20 -16.36 -15.35
C GLY A 151 0.87 -17.76 -14.84
N LEU A 152 -0.19 -17.92 -14.04
CA LEU A 152 -0.55 -19.22 -13.47
C LEU A 152 -0.90 -20.27 -14.55
N PRO A 153 -1.73 -19.98 -15.57
CA PRO A 153 -1.95 -20.90 -16.69
C PRO A 153 -0.69 -21.22 -17.47
N LEU A 154 0.16 -20.23 -17.75
CA LEU A 154 1.40 -20.44 -18.51
C LEU A 154 2.37 -21.35 -17.76
N ILE A 155 2.57 -21.10 -16.47
CA ILE A 155 3.41 -21.93 -15.60
C ILE A 155 2.83 -23.34 -15.51
N GLY A 156 1.50 -23.49 -15.41
CA GLY A 156 0.84 -24.80 -15.46
C GLY A 156 1.17 -25.58 -16.73
N ILE A 157 0.97 -24.95 -17.91
CA ILE A 157 1.27 -25.59 -19.21
C ILE A 157 2.75 -25.93 -19.34
N LEU A 158 3.65 -25.05 -18.88
CA LEU A 158 5.09 -25.29 -18.89
C LEU A 158 5.48 -26.41 -17.93
N SER A 159 4.89 -26.44 -16.74
CA SER A 159 5.11 -27.50 -15.75
C SER A 159 4.72 -28.85 -16.34
N ASP A 160 3.53 -28.96 -16.94
CA ASP A 160 3.09 -30.21 -17.54
C ASP A 160 4.02 -30.66 -18.66
N LYS A 161 4.49 -29.74 -19.52
CA LYS A 161 5.43 -30.06 -20.60
C LYS A 161 6.83 -30.42 -20.09
N CYS A 162 7.35 -29.73 -19.08
CA CYS A 162 8.67 -29.99 -18.52
C CYS A 162 8.70 -31.25 -17.66
N VAL A 163 7.67 -31.50 -16.86
CA VAL A 163 7.54 -32.72 -16.04
C VAL A 163 7.43 -33.95 -16.94
N ILE A 164 6.62 -33.90 -18.02
CA ILE A 164 6.53 -34.99 -18.99
C ILE A 164 7.87 -35.24 -19.69
N LYS A 165 8.65 -34.19 -19.97
CA LYS A 165 9.95 -34.29 -20.64
C LYS A 165 11.11 -34.71 -19.72
N PHE A 166 10.94 -34.61 -18.41
CA PHE A 166 11.92 -35.11 -17.43
C PHE A 166 11.68 -36.57 -17.05
N LEU A 167 10.49 -37.10 -17.35
CA LEU A 167 10.07 -38.49 -17.08
C LEU A 167 10.33 -39.45 -18.26
N PHE A 168 10.77 -38.94 -19.41
CA PHE A 168 11.20 -39.69 -20.61
C PHE A 168 12.64 -39.33 -20.96
#